data_AF-A0A453FLA1-F1
#
_entry.id   AF-A0A453FLA1-F1
#
_cell.length_a   1.000
_cell.length_b   1.000
_cell.length_c   1.000
_cell.angle_alpha   90.00
_cell.angle_beta   90.00
_cell.angle_gamma   90.00
#
_symmetry.space_group_name_H-M   'P 1'
#
loop_
_entity.id
_entity.type
_entity.pdbx_description
1 polymer ?
#
loop_
_entity_poly.entity_id
_entity_poly.type
_entity_poly.pdbx_seq_one_letter_code
_entity_poly.pdbx_strand_id
1 'polypeptide(L)'
;VVQVKLLDPNSKIADFLKKTLDPPVTETVKNAITVLQDLGALTQNEQLTDLGEKLGSLPVHPSTSKMLLFGILMNCLDPALTLACAADYRDPFFLPMAPDERKRAAAAKVELASLYGGYSDQLAVVAAFDCWTCAKVNGQEALFCSKYFVASNTMNMLSSMRKQLHSELTQRGFLPADTSACSLNAKVPGIISAVLVAGAYPMVGRLLPPRKNARRAVLETASGAKVRLHPHSSNFNLSFNKSSGNPLMVFDEITRGDGGMYVKNCSVVGSYPLLLLATEIAVAPPDDVSDEDDEGSSGDEAGKSTLGQQKEEIMSSPDNTVSVVVDRWLRFDATALDVAQIYCLRERLASAILFKVKHPQDVLPPALGATMYAIACILSYDGLPGNLATKHGSGQSSTDASGSAEGRKVGFILPGGFLMSLLSEVPPNAPHHQKSSNHPGGGSGHIRSSRAPAGRFNQSQQHPGRNSSGPGSSASQSFKRQRDAAR
;
A
#
# COMPACT_ATOMS: atom_id res chain seq x y z
N VAL A 1 9.28 23.55 -0.87
CA VAL A 1 8.47 23.95 -2.05
C VAL A 1 7.00 24.18 -1.69
N VAL A 2 6.26 23.20 -1.15
CA VAL A 2 4.84 23.40 -0.77
C VAL A 2 4.65 24.60 0.17
N GLN A 3 5.52 24.74 1.18
CA GLN A 3 5.49 25.90 2.10
C GLN A 3 5.68 27.25 1.40
N VAL A 4 6.46 27.32 0.32
CA VAL A 4 6.60 28.56 -0.47
C VAL A 4 5.25 28.93 -1.08
N LYS A 5 4.52 27.96 -1.62
CA LYS A 5 3.19 28.20 -2.22
C LYS A 5 2.11 28.51 -1.19
N LEU A 6 2.24 28.01 0.04
CA LEU A 6 1.36 28.40 1.15
C LEU A 6 1.62 29.84 1.62
N LEU A 7 2.85 30.35 1.50
CA LEU A 7 3.24 31.71 1.89
C LEU A 7 3.01 32.75 0.77
N ASP A 8 3.36 32.42 -0.47
CA ASP A 8 3.21 33.27 -1.64
C ASP A 8 2.70 32.43 -2.84
N PRO A 9 1.36 32.29 -2.97
CA PRO A 9 0.74 31.46 -4.00
C PRO A 9 1.10 31.87 -5.44
N ASN A 10 1.26 33.18 -5.68
CA ASN A 10 1.41 33.75 -7.01
C ASN A 10 2.86 33.75 -7.50
N SER A 11 3.84 33.66 -6.60
CA SER A 11 5.26 33.61 -6.97
C SER A 11 5.65 32.30 -7.66
N LYS A 12 6.62 32.38 -8.58
CA LYS A 12 7.34 31.17 -9.03
C LYS A 12 8.25 30.68 -7.91
N ILE A 13 8.23 29.37 -7.68
CA ILE A 13 8.97 28.76 -6.57
C ILE A 13 10.48 29.05 -6.68
N ALA A 14 11.02 28.94 -7.89
CA ALA A 14 12.43 29.19 -8.16
C ALA A 14 12.82 30.65 -7.86
N ASP A 15 11.96 31.61 -8.17
CA ASP A 15 12.24 33.04 -7.97
C ASP A 15 12.13 33.44 -6.49
N PHE A 16 11.25 32.79 -5.74
CA PHE A 16 11.21 32.93 -4.28
C PHE A 16 12.47 32.36 -3.63
N LEU A 17 12.86 31.13 -3.98
CA LEU A 17 14.02 30.46 -3.39
C LEU A 17 15.36 31.12 -3.76
N LYS A 18 15.44 31.83 -4.89
CA LYS A 18 16.62 32.65 -5.21
C LYS A 18 16.86 33.81 -4.23
N LYS A 19 15.84 34.22 -3.47
CA LYS A 19 15.93 35.32 -2.50
C LYS A 19 16.36 34.86 -1.11
N THR A 20 16.53 33.56 -0.88
CA THR A 20 17.00 33.05 0.42
C THR A 20 18.49 33.33 0.62
N LEU A 21 18.96 33.31 1.87
CA LEU A 21 20.36 33.58 2.21
C LEU A 21 21.33 32.69 1.41
N ASP A 22 21.04 31.39 1.36
CA ASP A 22 21.74 30.41 0.56
C ASP A 22 20.75 29.76 -0.42
N PRO A 23 20.67 30.24 -1.68
CA PRO A 23 19.76 29.68 -2.67
C PRO A 23 20.10 28.21 -2.98
N PRO A 24 19.09 27.30 -3.04
CA PRO A 24 19.33 25.92 -3.41
C PRO A 24 19.71 25.78 -4.88
N VAL A 25 20.38 24.66 -5.20
CA VAL A 25 20.73 24.30 -6.58
C VAL A 25 19.46 24.21 -7.44
N THR A 26 19.49 24.85 -8.61
CA THR A 26 18.32 24.95 -9.50
C THR A 26 17.75 23.59 -9.89
N GLU A 27 18.62 22.60 -10.12
CA GLU A 27 18.19 21.24 -10.47
C GLU A 27 17.41 20.58 -9.33
N THR A 28 17.83 20.77 -8.08
CA THR A 28 17.10 20.28 -6.90
C THR A 28 15.72 20.92 -6.79
N VAL A 29 15.60 22.21 -7.11
CA VAL A 29 14.31 22.91 -7.13
C VAL A 29 13.40 22.34 -8.22
N LYS A 30 13.91 22.16 -9.44
CA LYS A 30 13.15 21.56 -10.55
C LYS A 30 12.65 20.15 -10.20
N ASN A 31 13.54 19.30 -9.69
CA ASN A 31 13.18 17.94 -9.28
C ASN A 31 12.09 17.93 -8.20
N ALA A 32 12.19 18.83 -7.21
CA ALA A 32 11.17 18.94 -6.17
C ALA A 32 9.81 19.43 -6.73
N ILE A 33 9.82 20.31 -7.74
CA ILE A 33 8.58 20.73 -8.43
C ILE A 33 7.96 19.56 -9.18
N THR A 34 8.76 18.82 -9.96
CA THR A 34 8.30 17.64 -10.71
C THR A 34 7.69 16.59 -9.78
N VAL A 35 8.36 16.25 -8.67
CA VAL A 35 7.83 15.31 -7.68
C VAL A 35 6.48 15.76 -7.12
N LEU A 36 6.31 17.06 -6.85
CA LEU A 36 5.03 17.59 -6.35
C LEU A 36 3.94 17.64 -7.41
N GLN A 37 4.30 17.82 -8.68
CA GLN A 37 3.36 17.72 -9.80
C GLN A 37 2.91 16.28 -9.99
N ASP A 38 3.82 15.31 -9.92
CA ASP A 38 3.53 13.87 -10.02
C ASP A 38 2.67 13.38 -8.85
N LEU A 39 2.85 13.94 -7.65
CA LEU A 39 1.97 13.69 -6.51
C LEU A 39 0.59 14.34 -6.64
N GLY A 40 0.37 15.22 -7.62
CA GLY A 40 -0.85 16.01 -7.80
C GLY A 40 -1.00 17.18 -6.81
N ALA A 41 0.06 17.54 -6.09
CA ALA A 41 0.08 18.66 -5.15
C ALA A 41 0.21 20.01 -5.86
N LEU A 42 0.86 20.03 -7.03
CA LEU A 42 1.00 21.21 -7.88
C LEU A 42 0.44 20.92 -9.28
N THR A 43 -0.12 21.94 -9.91
CA THR A 43 -0.42 21.90 -11.35
C THR A 43 0.86 22.08 -12.17
N GLN A 44 0.77 21.84 -13.48
CA GLN A 44 1.87 22.09 -14.43
C GLN A 44 2.35 23.55 -14.43
N ASN A 45 1.48 24.48 -14.03
CA ASN A 45 1.79 25.91 -13.91
C ASN A 45 2.24 26.32 -12.50
N GLU A 46 2.72 25.37 -11.69
CA GLU A 46 3.15 25.55 -10.29
C GLU A 46 2.04 26.12 -9.37
N GLN A 47 0.76 25.92 -9.69
CA GLN A 47 -0.34 26.33 -8.80
C GLN A 47 -0.63 25.24 -7.77
N LEU A 48 -0.87 25.62 -6.53
CA LEU A 48 -1.23 24.68 -5.47
C LEU A 48 -2.63 24.12 -5.71
N THR A 49 -2.78 22.80 -5.62
CA THR A 49 -4.09 22.13 -5.71
C THR A 49 -4.72 22.01 -4.32
N ASP A 50 -6.03 21.73 -4.24
CA ASP A 50 -6.70 21.42 -2.96
C ASP A 50 -5.99 20.26 -2.22
N LEU A 51 -5.54 19.25 -2.97
CA LEU A 51 -4.74 18.15 -2.44
C LEU A 51 -3.41 18.68 -1.90
N GLY A 52 -2.68 19.50 -2.67
CA GLY A 52 -1.40 20.06 -2.27
C GLY A 52 -1.48 20.92 -1.00
N GLU A 53 -2.55 21.70 -0.84
CA GLU A 53 -2.81 22.45 0.39
C GLU A 53 -2.96 21.52 1.59
N LYS A 54 -3.77 20.45 1.45
CA LYS A 54 -3.94 19.45 2.52
C LYS A 54 -2.65 18.70 2.83
N LEU A 55 -1.91 18.26 1.82
CA LEU A 55 -0.63 17.56 1.99
C LEU A 55 0.40 18.45 2.69
N GLY A 56 0.46 19.74 2.34
CA GLY A 56 1.36 20.74 2.93
C GLY A 56 0.98 21.18 4.33
N SER A 57 -0.24 20.89 4.77
CA SER A 57 -0.71 21.22 6.11
C SER A 57 -0.12 20.29 7.17
N LEU A 58 0.19 19.04 6.84
CA LEU A 58 0.74 18.07 7.79
C LEU A 58 2.26 18.23 7.97
N PRO A 59 2.80 17.98 9.18
CA PRO A 59 4.23 18.09 9.46
C PRO A 59 5.02 16.85 9.00
N VAL A 60 4.73 16.33 7.80
CA VAL A 60 5.42 15.15 7.23
C VAL A 60 5.71 15.37 5.74
N HIS A 61 6.53 14.49 5.16
CA HIS A 61 6.82 14.54 3.73
C HIS A 61 5.53 14.37 2.90
N PRO A 62 5.34 15.08 1.77
CA PRO A 62 4.12 15.01 0.96
C PRO A 62 3.72 13.60 0.50
N SER A 63 4.68 12.71 0.20
CA SER A 63 4.38 11.30 -0.11
C SER A 63 3.84 10.55 1.10
N THR A 64 4.37 10.80 2.30
CA THR A 64 3.86 10.27 3.57
C THR A 64 2.45 10.81 3.86
N SER A 65 2.18 12.09 3.59
CA SER A 65 0.82 12.65 3.69
C SER A 65 -0.16 11.92 2.75
N LYS A 66 0.25 11.63 1.51
CA LYS A 66 -0.56 10.85 0.55
C LYS A 66 -0.81 9.42 1.04
N MET A 67 0.21 8.78 1.61
CA MET A 67 0.08 7.47 2.25
C MET A 67 -0.94 7.48 3.40
N LEU A 68 -0.91 8.49 4.27
CA LEU A 68 -1.86 8.62 5.37
C LEU A 68 -3.31 8.79 4.85
N LEU A 69 -3.52 9.61 3.83
CA LEU A 69 -4.83 9.77 3.18
C LEU A 69 -5.34 8.45 2.59
N PHE A 70 -4.47 7.71 1.90
CA PHE A 70 -4.80 6.41 1.36
C PHE A 70 -5.10 5.39 2.48
N GLY A 71 -4.31 5.40 3.55
CA GLY A 71 -4.54 4.59 4.75
C GLY A 71 -5.89 4.85 5.41
N ILE A 72 -6.34 6.11 5.49
CA ILE A 72 -7.67 6.47 6.00
C ILE A 72 -8.77 5.90 5.09
N LEU A 73 -8.65 6.06 3.77
CA LEU A 73 -9.63 5.53 2.80
C LEU A 73 -9.73 4.01 2.82
N MET A 74 -8.62 3.32 3.10
CA MET A 74 -8.55 1.87 3.18
C MET A 74 -8.81 1.32 4.59
N ASN A 75 -9.19 2.16 5.56
CA ASN A 75 -9.34 1.78 6.99
C ASN A 75 -8.10 1.06 7.56
N CYS A 76 -6.92 1.56 7.23
CA CYS A 76 -5.60 1.02 7.60
C CYS A 76 -4.70 2.11 8.19
N LEU A 77 -5.27 2.97 9.05
CA LEU A 77 -4.57 4.14 9.60
C LEU A 77 -3.43 3.74 10.54
N ASP A 78 -3.62 2.74 11.41
CA ASP A 78 -2.60 2.38 12.39
C ASP A 78 -1.27 1.97 11.75
N PRO A 79 -1.21 1.04 10.77
CA PRO A 79 0.04 0.75 10.09
C PRO A 79 0.63 1.97 9.38
N ALA A 80 -0.22 2.79 8.75
CA ALA A 80 0.22 4.02 8.06
C ALA A 80 0.92 4.99 9.03
N LEU A 81 0.41 5.15 10.26
CA LEU A 81 1.04 5.97 11.30
C LEU A 81 2.39 5.40 11.74
N THR A 82 2.54 4.07 11.90
CA THR A 82 3.85 3.48 12.24
C THR A 82 4.85 3.75 11.12
N LEU A 83 4.45 3.50 9.88
CA LEU A 83 5.29 3.70 8.70
C LEU A 83 5.72 5.16 8.58
N ALA A 84 4.79 6.10 8.76
CA ALA A 84 5.07 7.54 8.72
C ALA A 84 6.10 7.96 9.77
N CYS A 85 5.91 7.56 11.03
CA CYS A 85 6.83 7.93 12.10
C CYS A 85 8.19 7.23 11.98
N ALA A 86 8.23 5.98 11.51
CA ALA A 86 9.47 5.25 11.31
C ALA A 86 10.32 5.84 10.17
N ALA A 87 9.67 6.29 9.09
CA ALA A 87 10.33 6.96 7.97
C ALA A 87 10.93 8.32 8.36
N ASP A 88 10.27 9.06 9.26
CA ASP A 88 10.70 10.40 9.68
C ASP A 88 11.77 10.39 10.80
N TYR A 89 11.78 9.35 11.63
CA TYR A 89 12.72 9.26 12.76
C TYR A 89 13.89 8.31 12.52
N ARG A 90 13.70 7.00 12.76
CA ARG A 90 14.71 5.95 12.51
C ARG A 90 14.12 4.55 12.65
N ASP A 91 14.79 3.58 12.04
CA ASP A 91 14.52 2.15 12.22
C ASP A 91 14.71 1.73 13.71
N PRO A 92 13.75 0.98 14.30
CA PRO A 92 13.81 0.58 15.71
C PRO A 92 14.74 -0.61 16.00
N PHE A 93 15.17 -1.35 14.97
CA PHE A 93 16.07 -2.48 15.09
C PHE A 93 17.51 -2.01 15.24
N PHE A 94 18.25 -2.59 16.19
CA PHE A 94 19.68 -2.38 16.31
C PHE A 94 20.45 -3.62 15.86
N LEU A 95 21.64 -3.40 15.33
CA LEU A 95 22.51 -4.49 14.89
C LEU A 95 23.56 -4.78 15.98
N PRO A 96 23.52 -5.95 16.64
CA PRO A 96 24.53 -6.32 17.61
C PRO A 96 25.91 -6.52 16.94
N MET A 97 26.99 -6.40 17.72
CA MET A 97 28.36 -6.53 17.19
C MET A 97 28.77 -7.97 16.99
N ALA A 98 28.32 -8.88 17.86
CA ALA A 98 28.68 -10.28 17.83
C ALA A 98 28.05 -11.01 16.62
N PRO A 99 28.81 -11.80 15.83
CA PRO A 99 28.32 -12.44 14.61
C PRO A 99 27.09 -13.33 14.78
N ASP A 100 27.01 -14.10 15.87
CA ASP A 100 25.87 -14.99 16.11
C ASP A 100 24.62 -14.22 16.52
N GLU A 101 24.80 -13.11 17.24
CA GLU A 101 23.69 -12.20 17.56
C GLU A 101 23.16 -11.50 16.31
N ARG A 102 24.04 -11.15 15.35
CA ARG A 102 23.61 -10.58 14.07
C ARG A 102 22.73 -11.55 13.29
N LYS A 103 23.08 -12.84 13.28
CA LYS A 103 22.24 -13.88 12.65
C LYS A 103 20.89 -14.00 13.36
N ARG A 104 20.87 -13.97 14.70
CA ARG A 104 19.63 -13.98 15.49
C ARG A 104 18.77 -12.74 15.22
N ALA A 105 19.36 -11.55 15.14
CA ALA A 105 18.66 -10.30 14.83
C ALA A 105 18.04 -10.33 13.43
N ALA A 106 18.78 -10.82 12.43
CA ALA A 106 18.26 -10.99 11.08
C ALA A 106 17.08 -11.98 11.04
N ALA A 107 17.18 -13.13 11.73
CA ALA A 107 16.09 -14.09 11.82
C ALA A 107 14.86 -13.52 12.54
N ALA A 108 15.06 -12.77 13.63
CA ALA A 108 14.00 -12.11 14.38
C ALA A 108 13.25 -11.06 13.54
N LYS A 109 13.96 -10.28 12.71
CA LYS A 109 13.34 -9.31 11.79
C LYS A 109 12.49 -10.02 10.72
N VAL A 110 12.96 -11.15 10.18
CA VAL A 110 12.19 -11.98 9.22
C VAL A 110 10.95 -12.58 9.89
N GLU A 111 11.07 -13.08 11.13
CA GLU A 111 9.94 -13.61 11.90
C GLU A 111 8.87 -12.53 12.15
N LEU A 112 9.28 -11.31 12.50
CA LEU A 112 8.34 -10.19 12.64
C LEU A 112 7.66 -9.83 11.32
N ALA A 113 8.42 -9.77 10.23
CA ALA A 113 7.87 -9.47 8.92
C ALA A 113 6.76 -10.47 8.55
N SER A 114 6.90 -11.76 8.90
CA SER A 114 5.94 -12.80 8.51
C SER A 114 4.54 -12.63 9.10
N LEU A 115 4.38 -11.84 10.17
CA LEU A 115 3.06 -11.47 10.71
C LEU A 115 2.19 -10.73 9.68
N TYR A 116 2.82 -9.96 8.78
CA TYR A 116 2.14 -9.18 7.76
C TYR A 116 2.57 -9.57 6.34
N GLY A 117 2.85 -10.86 6.14
CA GLY A 117 3.18 -11.43 4.84
C GLY A 117 4.68 -11.72 4.63
N GLY A 118 5.57 -11.13 5.42
CA GLY A 118 7.01 -11.36 5.26
C GLY A 118 7.58 -10.60 4.07
N TYR A 119 8.86 -10.86 3.79
CA TYR A 119 9.60 -10.25 2.69
C TYR A 119 9.56 -8.71 2.65
N SER A 120 9.47 -8.08 3.83
CA SER A 120 9.30 -6.65 3.96
C SER A 120 10.00 -6.11 5.20
N ASP A 121 10.96 -5.20 4.98
CA ASP A 121 11.63 -4.49 6.06
C ASP A 121 10.68 -3.52 6.77
N GLN A 122 9.85 -2.81 6.01
CA GLN A 122 8.91 -1.83 6.54
C GLN A 122 7.77 -2.50 7.33
N LEU A 123 7.23 -3.62 6.86
CA LEU A 123 6.20 -4.36 7.59
C LEU A 123 6.76 -5.06 8.84
N ALA A 124 8.06 -5.39 8.86
CA ALA A 124 8.71 -5.83 10.09
C ALA A 124 8.68 -4.74 11.17
N VAL A 125 8.79 -3.45 10.80
CA VAL A 125 8.68 -2.32 11.73
C VAL A 125 7.24 -2.19 12.25
N VAL A 126 6.24 -2.36 11.39
CA VAL A 126 4.82 -2.38 11.79
C VAL A 126 4.57 -3.50 12.80
N ALA A 127 5.00 -4.72 12.48
CA ALA A 127 4.88 -5.88 13.36
C ALA A 127 5.61 -5.69 14.70
N ALA A 128 6.82 -5.12 14.66
CA ALA A 128 7.56 -4.81 15.87
C ALA A 128 6.80 -3.84 16.76
N PHE A 129 6.17 -2.81 16.18
CA PHE A 129 5.42 -1.80 16.92
C PHE A 129 4.18 -2.38 17.60
N ASP A 130 3.42 -3.19 16.88
CA ASP A 130 2.20 -3.81 17.41
C ASP A 130 2.53 -4.80 18.54
N CYS A 131 3.51 -5.68 18.32
CA CYS A 131 3.94 -6.64 19.33
C CYS A 131 4.59 -5.96 20.54
N TRP A 132 5.40 -4.91 20.34
CA TRP A 132 5.99 -4.14 21.45
C TRP A 132 4.90 -3.45 22.28
N THR A 133 3.86 -2.90 21.64
CA THR A 133 2.74 -2.26 22.36
C THR A 133 2.05 -3.27 23.28
N CYS A 134 1.78 -4.48 22.78
CA CYS A 134 1.19 -5.56 23.58
C CYS A 134 2.15 -6.02 24.70
N ALA A 135 3.43 -6.23 24.38
CA ALA A 135 4.44 -6.62 25.35
C ALA A 135 4.58 -5.58 26.47
N LYS A 136 4.49 -4.28 26.14
CA LYS A 136 4.54 -3.20 27.11
C LYS A 136 3.35 -3.21 28.06
N VAL A 137 2.13 -3.42 27.55
CA VAL A 137 0.93 -3.58 28.39
C VAL A 137 1.06 -4.79 29.32
N ASN A 138 1.66 -5.88 28.82
CA ASN A 138 1.84 -7.12 29.59
C ASN A 138 3.07 -7.11 30.51
N GLY A 139 3.81 -6.00 30.62
CA GLY A 139 5.03 -5.91 31.44
C GLY A 139 6.22 -6.73 30.90
N GLN A 140 6.15 -7.18 29.64
CA GLN A 140 7.15 -7.99 28.95
C GLN A 140 8.04 -7.18 27.98
N GLU A 141 8.04 -5.85 28.10
CA GLU A 141 8.77 -4.95 27.19
C GLU A 141 10.27 -5.31 27.08
N ALA A 142 10.96 -5.51 28.21
CA ALA A 142 12.39 -5.82 28.22
C ALA A 142 12.70 -7.16 27.54
N LEU A 143 11.84 -8.17 27.75
CA LEU A 143 11.95 -9.48 27.12
C LEU A 143 11.78 -9.36 25.60
N PHE A 144 10.75 -8.63 25.15
CA PHE A 144 10.51 -8.39 23.73
C PHE A 144 11.68 -7.67 23.07
N CYS A 145 12.13 -6.55 23.66
CA CYS A 145 13.22 -5.74 23.12
C CYS A 145 14.53 -6.52 22.99
N SER A 146 14.87 -7.33 24.00
CA SER A 146 16.05 -8.20 23.98
C SER A 146 15.93 -9.30 22.91
N LYS A 147 14.78 -9.98 22.84
CA LYS A 147 14.57 -11.10 21.91
C LYS A 147 14.56 -10.67 20.43
N TYR A 148 13.96 -9.52 20.13
CA TYR A 148 13.79 -9.02 18.76
C TYR A 148 14.78 -7.93 18.36
N PHE A 149 15.77 -7.63 19.22
CA PHE A 149 16.79 -6.61 18.96
C PHE A 149 16.18 -5.24 18.62
N VAL A 150 15.16 -4.87 19.38
CA VAL A 150 14.40 -3.61 19.23
C VAL A 150 14.79 -2.64 20.35
N ALA A 151 15.03 -1.39 20.01
CA ALA A 151 15.36 -0.35 20.98
C ALA A 151 14.10 0.26 21.62
N SER A 152 13.86 -0.02 22.91
CA SER A 152 12.71 0.51 23.68
C SER A 152 12.60 2.04 23.58
N ASN A 153 13.70 2.79 23.69
CA ASN A 153 13.68 4.25 23.55
C ASN A 153 13.17 4.72 22.18
N THR A 154 13.53 3.99 21.11
CA THR A 154 13.02 4.28 19.76
C THR A 154 11.52 4.03 19.68
N MET A 155 11.05 2.90 20.21
CA MET A 155 9.62 2.56 20.21
C MET A 155 8.77 3.55 21.01
N ASN A 156 9.28 4.01 22.15
CA ASN A 156 8.65 5.07 22.95
C ASN A 156 8.56 6.39 22.20
N MET A 157 9.60 6.76 21.45
CA MET A 157 9.57 7.94 20.59
C MET A 157 8.53 7.78 19.47
N LEU A 158 8.55 6.65 18.76
CA LEU A 158 7.57 6.35 17.70
C LEU A 158 6.13 6.40 18.25
N SER A 159 5.89 5.86 19.44
CA SER A 159 4.56 5.93 20.10
C SER A 159 4.13 7.38 20.36
N SER A 160 5.05 8.24 20.80
CA SER A 160 4.77 9.66 21.03
C SER A 160 4.51 10.42 19.72
N MET A 161 5.34 10.20 18.69
CA MET A 161 5.16 10.80 17.36
C MET A 161 3.83 10.37 16.72
N ARG A 162 3.44 9.10 16.85
CA ARG A 162 2.14 8.60 16.37
C ARG A 162 0.97 9.34 17.01
N LYS A 163 1.03 9.60 18.33
CA LYS A 163 -0.02 10.35 19.04
C LYS A 163 -0.10 11.79 18.53
N GLN A 164 1.04 12.44 18.32
CA GLN A 164 1.10 13.79 17.77
C GLN A 164 0.53 13.84 16.34
N LEU A 165 0.97 12.94 15.47
CA LEU A 165 0.50 12.87 14.09
C LEU A 165 -1.00 12.54 14.00
N HIS A 166 -1.49 11.62 14.85
CA HIS A 166 -2.93 11.36 14.95
C HIS A 166 -3.68 12.63 15.40
N SER A 167 -3.17 13.35 16.40
CA SER A 167 -3.78 14.60 16.86
C SER A 167 -3.84 15.66 15.75
N GLU A 168 -2.77 15.80 14.95
CA GLU A 168 -2.75 16.70 13.79
C GLU A 168 -3.79 16.29 12.73
N LEU A 169 -3.93 14.99 12.46
CA LEU A 169 -4.94 14.48 11.54
C LEU A 169 -6.36 14.77 12.04
N THR A 170 -6.62 14.61 13.34
CA THR A 170 -7.90 14.96 13.96
C THR A 170 -8.16 16.47 13.89
N GLN A 171 -7.20 17.30 14.30
CA GLN A 171 -7.34 18.75 14.37
C GLN A 171 -7.61 19.38 12.99
N ARG A 172 -6.99 18.81 11.95
CA ARG A 172 -7.16 19.25 10.55
C ARG A 172 -8.38 18.62 9.87
N GLY A 173 -9.12 17.78 10.60
CA GLY A 173 -10.37 17.18 10.17
C GLY A 173 -10.23 15.99 9.23
N PHE A 174 -9.04 15.41 9.05
CA PHE A 174 -8.86 14.23 8.20
C PHE A 174 -9.52 12.97 8.76
N LEU A 175 -9.69 12.90 10.07
CA LEU A 175 -10.31 11.76 10.75
C LEU A 175 -11.77 12.06 11.08
N PRO A 176 -12.68 11.10 10.89
CA PRO A 176 -14.04 11.21 11.40
C PRO A 176 -14.05 11.33 12.93
N ALA A 177 -15.14 11.87 13.48
CA ALA A 177 -15.32 11.98 14.93
C ALA A 177 -15.22 10.62 15.66
N ASP A 178 -15.66 9.55 15.00
CA ASP A 178 -15.44 8.17 15.46
C ASP A 178 -14.25 7.53 14.74
N THR A 179 -13.11 7.45 15.41
CA THR A 179 -11.88 6.87 14.87
C THR A 179 -11.86 5.35 14.91
N SER A 180 -12.84 4.68 15.54
CA SER A 180 -12.83 3.23 15.76
C SER A 180 -12.81 2.42 14.45
N ALA A 181 -13.37 2.97 13.37
CA ALA A 181 -13.41 2.34 12.06
C ALA A 181 -12.15 2.56 11.20
N CYS A 182 -11.25 3.48 11.59
CA CYS A 182 -10.12 3.90 10.74
C CYS A 182 -9.01 2.85 10.61
N SER A 183 -9.08 1.75 11.37
CA SER A 183 -8.06 0.69 11.41
C SER A 183 -8.65 -0.73 11.26
N LEU A 184 -9.87 -0.87 10.73
CA LEU A 184 -10.51 -2.19 10.56
C LEU A 184 -9.70 -3.16 9.69
N ASN A 185 -8.94 -2.63 8.72
CA ASN A 185 -8.09 -3.40 7.81
C ASN A 185 -6.60 -3.37 8.22
N ALA A 186 -6.27 -2.93 9.44
CA ALA A 186 -4.89 -2.78 9.90
C ALA A 186 -4.08 -4.09 9.96
N LYS A 187 -4.73 -5.24 9.90
CA LYS A 187 -4.09 -6.57 9.93
C LYS A 187 -4.11 -7.30 8.59
N VAL A 188 -4.64 -6.68 7.52
CA VAL A 188 -4.77 -7.32 6.19
C VAL A 188 -3.50 -7.07 5.37
N PRO A 189 -2.62 -8.07 5.14
CA PRO A 189 -1.29 -7.84 4.57
C PRO A 189 -1.28 -7.09 3.24
N GLY A 190 -2.15 -7.46 2.30
CA GLY A 190 -2.20 -6.81 0.98
C GLY A 190 -2.66 -5.36 1.03
N ILE A 191 -3.56 -5.00 1.97
CA ILE A 191 -3.95 -3.61 2.19
C ILE A 191 -2.79 -2.82 2.82
N ILE A 192 -2.11 -3.37 3.82
CA ILE A 192 -0.95 -2.70 4.44
C ILE A 192 0.17 -2.49 3.40
N SER A 193 0.41 -3.49 2.55
CA SER A 193 1.34 -3.41 1.42
C SER A 193 0.95 -2.30 0.45
N ALA A 194 -0.34 -2.18 0.12
CA ALA A 194 -0.82 -1.09 -0.73
C ALA A 194 -0.64 0.30 -0.10
N VAL A 195 -0.86 0.42 1.20
CA VAL A 195 -0.56 1.65 1.95
C VAL A 195 0.93 1.99 1.87
N LEU A 196 1.82 1.01 2.07
CA LEU A 196 3.25 1.21 1.92
C LEU A 196 3.60 1.68 0.50
N VAL A 197 3.02 1.06 -0.54
CA VAL A 197 3.22 1.49 -1.93
C VAL A 197 2.76 2.93 -2.14
N ALA A 198 1.65 3.36 -1.55
CA ALA A 198 1.16 4.74 -1.67
C ALA A 198 2.15 5.79 -1.14
N GLY A 199 3.00 5.42 -0.17
CA GLY A 199 4.05 6.29 0.37
C GLY A 199 5.40 6.18 -0.33
N ALA A 200 5.75 4.99 -0.82
CA ALA A 200 7.04 4.71 -1.44
C ALA A 200 7.06 4.97 -2.95
N TYR A 201 5.91 4.96 -3.63
CA TYR A 201 5.84 5.21 -5.08
C TYR A 201 6.38 6.60 -5.43
N PRO A 202 7.24 6.76 -6.47
CA PRO A 202 7.55 5.81 -7.55
C PRO A 202 8.82 4.96 -7.34
N MET A 203 9.30 4.81 -6.10
CA MET A 203 10.52 4.05 -5.79
C MET A 203 10.28 2.54 -5.86
N VAL A 204 10.21 2.04 -7.09
CA VAL A 204 9.87 0.66 -7.46
C VAL A 204 11.03 0.04 -8.23
N GLY A 205 11.25 -1.25 -8.02
CA GLY A 205 12.19 -2.05 -8.78
C GLY A 205 11.66 -3.46 -9.07
N ARG A 206 12.19 -4.08 -10.13
CA ARG A 206 11.89 -5.45 -10.53
C ARG A 206 13.08 -6.34 -10.20
N LEU A 207 12.83 -7.42 -9.46
CA LEU A 207 13.88 -8.34 -9.07
C LEU A 207 14.28 -9.21 -10.26
N LEU A 208 15.57 -9.22 -10.59
CA LEU A 208 16.09 -9.97 -11.72
C LEU A 208 16.33 -11.44 -11.34
N PRO A 209 16.11 -12.39 -12.27
CA PRO A 209 16.37 -13.79 -12.02
C PRO A 209 17.80 -14.04 -11.54
N PRO A 210 18.01 -14.95 -10.58
CA PRO A 210 19.34 -15.30 -10.14
C PRO A 210 20.16 -15.87 -11.31
N ARG A 211 21.31 -15.26 -11.61
CA ARG A 211 22.27 -15.75 -12.62
C ARG A 211 22.97 -17.01 -12.10
N LYS A 212 23.37 -17.92 -12.99
CA LYS A 212 23.91 -19.26 -12.65
C LYS A 212 25.11 -19.28 -11.67
N ASN A 213 25.78 -18.15 -11.41
CA ASN A 213 26.86 -18.02 -10.41
C ASN A 213 26.70 -16.80 -9.46
N ALA A 214 25.56 -16.09 -9.51
CA ALA A 214 25.33 -14.91 -8.67
C ALA A 214 24.64 -15.31 -7.36
N ARG A 215 25.33 -15.08 -6.23
CA ARG A 215 24.81 -15.38 -4.89
C ARG A 215 23.85 -14.33 -4.34
N ARG A 216 23.63 -13.21 -5.04
CA ARG A 216 22.94 -12.03 -4.49
C ARG A 216 21.81 -11.57 -5.41
N ALA A 217 20.68 -11.24 -4.80
CA ALA A 217 19.54 -10.65 -5.47
C ALA A 217 19.92 -9.26 -6.05
N VAL A 218 19.49 -9.01 -7.28
CA VAL A 218 19.71 -7.75 -8.00
C VAL A 218 18.36 -7.21 -8.42
N LEU A 219 18.13 -5.93 -8.14
CA LEU A 219 16.95 -5.17 -8.48
C LEU A 219 17.26 -4.27 -9.68
N GLU A 220 16.38 -4.25 -10.66
CA GLU A 220 16.39 -3.28 -11.76
C GLU A 220 15.39 -2.16 -11.45
N THR A 221 15.85 -0.92 -11.50
CA THR A 221 15.02 0.28 -11.28
C THR A 221 14.41 0.79 -12.59
N ALA A 222 13.46 1.73 -12.50
CA ALA A 222 12.86 2.39 -13.66
C ALA A 222 13.90 3.05 -14.61
N SER A 223 15.06 3.47 -14.08
CA SER A 223 16.17 4.01 -14.87
C SER A 223 17.02 2.95 -15.59
N GLY A 224 16.71 1.66 -15.43
CA GLY A 224 17.51 0.54 -15.91
C GLY A 224 18.76 0.25 -15.05
N ALA A 225 18.93 0.96 -13.92
CA ALA A 225 20.06 0.74 -13.04
C ALA A 225 19.90 -0.59 -12.28
N LYS A 226 21.00 -1.35 -12.18
CA LYS A 226 21.05 -2.64 -11.47
C LYS A 226 21.67 -2.46 -10.10
N VAL A 227 20.86 -2.65 -9.06
CA VAL A 227 21.19 -2.33 -7.67
C VAL A 227 21.05 -3.59 -6.81
N ARG A 228 21.86 -3.74 -5.77
CA ARG A 228 21.80 -4.91 -4.87
C ARG A 228 20.94 -4.61 -3.65
N LEU A 229 20.42 -5.64 -3.00
CA LEU A 229 19.77 -5.47 -1.69
C LEU A 229 20.83 -5.24 -0.61
N HIS A 230 20.54 -4.33 0.33
CA HIS A 230 21.45 -4.03 1.42
C HIS A 230 21.63 -5.24 2.37
N PRO A 231 22.85 -5.52 2.89
CA PRO A 231 23.10 -6.66 3.79
C PRO A 231 22.27 -6.73 5.08
N HIS A 232 21.76 -5.59 5.54
CA HIS A 232 20.91 -5.51 6.74
C HIS A 232 19.41 -5.66 6.44
N SER A 233 19.02 -5.78 5.18
CA SER A 233 17.64 -6.07 4.82
C SER A 233 17.30 -7.52 5.18
N SER A 234 16.08 -7.74 5.65
CA SER A 234 15.48 -9.08 5.79
C SER A 234 15.42 -9.83 4.45
N ASN A 235 15.42 -9.10 3.34
CA ASN A 235 15.40 -9.64 1.98
C ASN A 235 16.78 -9.90 1.39
N PHE A 236 17.88 -9.71 2.12
CA PHE A 236 19.24 -9.83 1.56
C PHE A 236 19.53 -11.18 0.89
N ASN A 237 19.00 -12.27 1.46
CA ASN A 237 19.15 -13.64 0.95
C ASN A 237 17.91 -14.14 0.20
N LEU A 238 17.08 -13.23 -0.30
CA LEU A 238 15.88 -13.56 -1.06
C LEU A 238 16.24 -14.32 -2.34
N SER A 239 15.57 -15.45 -2.56
CA SER A 239 15.64 -16.22 -3.79
C SER A 239 14.22 -16.53 -4.25
N PHE A 240 14.01 -16.55 -5.56
CA PHE A 240 12.71 -16.83 -6.16
C PHE A 240 12.85 -17.75 -7.36
N ASN A 241 11.79 -18.50 -7.65
CA ASN A 241 11.75 -19.37 -8.81
C ASN A 241 11.42 -18.54 -10.07
N LYS A 242 12.16 -18.78 -11.16
CA LYS A 242 11.93 -18.13 -12.45
C LYS A 242 10.53 -18.36 -13.01
N SER A 243 9.90 -19.50 -12.67
CA SER A 243 8.56 -19.85 -13.15
C SER A 243 7.43 -19.00 -12.56
N SER A 244 7.71 -18.12 -11.59
CA SER A 244 6.70 -17.33 -10.87
C SER A 244 6.69 -15.86 -11.27
N GLY A 245 7.37 -15.52 -12.38
CA GLY A 245 7.63 -14.14 -12.77
C GLY A 245 8.70 -13.48 -11.88
N ASN A 246 9.00 -12.23 -12.21
CA ASN A 246 9.97 -11.41 -11.48
C ASN A 246 9.25 -10.60 -10.40
N PRO A 247 9.54 -10.82 -9.10
CA PRO A 247 8.92 -10.07 -8.02
C PRO A 247 9.16 -8.57 -8.14
N LEU A 248 8.17 -7.78 -7.77
CA LEU A 248 8.27 -6.33 -7.67
C LEU A 248 8.58 -5.94 -6.23
N MET A 249 9.38 -4.88 -6.08
CA MET A 249 9.76 -4.36 -4.77
C MET A 249 9.61 -2.85 -4.73
N VAL A 250 9.11 -2.34 -3.61
CA VAL A 250 9.25 -0.91 -3.25
C VAL A 250 10.40 -0.73 -2.29
N PHE A 251 10.98 0.45 -2.28
CA PHE A 251 12.11 0.77 -1.41
C PHE A 251 12.19 2.26 -1.03
N ASP A 252 12.90 2.57 0.05
CA ASP A 252 12.99 3.95 0.55
C ASP A 252 14.13 4.75 -0.09
N GLU A 253 15.31 4.14 -0.26
CA GLU A 253 16.47 4.85 -0.79
C GLU A 253 17.48 3.92 -1.47
N ILE A 254 18.26 4.50 -2.39
CA ILE A 254 19.45 3.88 -2.98
C ILE A 254 20.67 4.58 -2.41
N THR A 255 21.57 3.82 -1.81
CA THR A 255 22.81 4.31 -1.21
C THR A 255 24.03 3.70 -1.87
N ARG A 256 25.13 4.46 -1.92
CA ARG A 256 26.42 3.97 -2.40
C ARG A 256 27.26 3.50 -1.22
N GLY A 257 27.80 2.29 -1.32
CA GLY A 257 28.79 1.76 -0.38
C GLY A 257 29.97 1.13 -1.11
N ASP A 258 30.90 0.56 -0.34
CA ASP A 258 32.17 0.02 -0.86
C ASP A 258 31.98 -1.09 -1.91
N GLY A 259 30.86 -1.81 -1.85
CA GLY A 259 30.50 -2.88 -2.79
C GLY A 259 29.54 -2.48 -3.90
N GLY A 260 29.28 -1.18 -4.10
CA GLY A 260 28.41 -0.64 -5.15
C GLY A 260 27.15 0.02 -4.61
N MET A 261 26.10 0.06 -5.44
CA MET A 261 24.81 0.65 -5.09
C MET A 261 23.93 -0.39 -4.37
N TYR A 262 23.28 0.04 -3.30
CA TYR A 262 22.41 -0.77 -2.46
C TYR A 262 21.05 -0.11 -2.24
N VAL A 263 20.00 -0.90 -2.35
CA VAL A 263 18.65 -0.54 -1.93
C VAL A 263 18.50 -0.81 -0.44
N LYS A 264 18.06 0.20 0.33
CA LYS A 264 17.67 0.03 1.74
C LYS A 264 16.16 0.01 1.90
N ASN A 265 15.72 -0.63 3.00
CA ASN A 265 14.33 -0.75 3.42
C ASN A 265 13.44 -1.16 2.25
N CYS A 266 13.46 -2.44 1.90
CA CYS A 266 12.72 -2.92 0.73
C CYS A 266 11.62 -3.91 1.12
N SER A 267 10.56 -3.89 0.33
CA SER A 267 9.39 -4.74 0.50
C SER A 267 8.96 -5.32 -0.82
N VAL A 268 8.74 -6.63 -0.86
CA VAL A 268 8.09 -7.28 -2.00
C VAL A 268 6.60 -6.89 -2.01
N VAL A 269 6.09 -6.50 -3.17
CA VAL A 269 4.71 -6.04 -3.35
C VAL A 269 4.04 -6.74 -4.52
N GLY A 270 2.71 -6.81 -4.48
CA GLY A 270 1.89 -7.29 -5.60
C GLY A 270 1.74 -6.26 -6.71
N SER A 271 1.15 -6.68 -7.82
CA SER A 271 0.96 -5.85 -9.01
C SER A 271 -0.20 -4.85 -8.85
N TYR A 272 -1.26 -5.24 -8.12
CA TYR A 272 -2.48 -4.43 -8.01
C TYR A 272 -2.27 -3.06 -7.33
N PRO A 273 -1.51 -2.94 -6.21
CA PRO A 273 -1.18 -1.64 -5.63
C PRO A 273 -0.50 -0.71 -6.62
N LEU A 274 0.44 -1.23 -7.40
CA LEU A 274 1.18 -0.46 -8.39
C LEU A 274 0.25 -0.01 -9.52
N LEU A 275 -0.58 -0.91 -10.05
CA LEU A 275 -1.58 -0.57 -11.06
C LEU A 275 -2.57 0.49 -10.57
N LEU A 276 -3.00 0.44 -9.31
CA LEU A 276 -3.94 1.41 -8.75
C LEU A 276 -3.30 2.79 -8.51
N LEU A 277 -2.03 2.83 -8.11
CA LEU A 277 -1.37 4.04 -7.62
C LEU A 277 -0.38 4.67 -8.60
N ALA A 278 -0.10 4.00 -9.72
CA ALA A 278 0.81 4.48 -10.75
C ALA A 278 0.42 5.86 -11.28
N THR A 279 1.41 6.57 -11.83
CA THR A 279 1.18 7.88 -12.45
C THR A 279 0.55 7.68 -13.83
N GLU A 280 1.17 6.87 -14.68
CA GLU A 280 0.75 6.63 -16.06
C GLU A 280 0.52 5.15 -16.30
N ILE A 281 -0.57 4.83 -17.01
CA ILE A 281 -0.83 3.49 -17.53
C ILE A 281 -1.25 3.62 -18.99
N ALA A 282 -0.66 2.80 -19.85
CA ALA A 282 -1.01 2.68 -21.26
C ALA A 282 -1.27 1.22 -21.63
N VAL A 283 -2.16 0.99 -22.60
CA VAL A 283 -2.40 -0.33 -23.18
C VAL A 283 -1.57 -0.46 -24.45
N ALA A 284 -0.88 -1.59 -24.57
CA ALA A 284 -0.09 -1.99 -25.71
C ALA A 284 -0.55 -3.37 -26.22
N PRO A 285 -0.26 -3.72 -27.49
CA PRO A 285 -0.38 -5.10 -27.95
C PRO A 285 0.40 -6.04 -27.02
N PRO A 286 -0.04 -7.30 -26.85
CA PRO A 286 0.78 -8.30 -26.19
C PRO A 286 2.15 -8.39 -26.90
N ASP A 287 3.22 -8.57 -26.13
CA ASP A 287 4.54 -8.79 -26.73
C ASP A 287 4.45 -10.10 -27.53
N ASP A 288 4.55 -10.02 -28.87
CA ASP A 288 4.80 -11.20 -29.68
C ASP A 288 6.12 -11.78 -29.18
N VAL A 289 6.07 -13.00 -28.62
CA VAL A 289 7.25 -13.79 -28.27
C VAL A 289 7.96 -14.15 -29.59
N SER A 290 8.61 -13.16 -30.19
CA SER A 290 9.64 -13.39 -31.17
C SER A 290 10.83 -13.85 -30.34
N ASP A 291 11.10 -15.15 -30.43
CA ASP A 291 12.31 -15.75 -29.93
C ASP A 291 13.48 -14.84 -30.31
N GLU A 292 14.23 -14.36 -29.30
CA GLU A 292 15.55 -13.77 -29.52
C GLU A 292 16.48 -14.90 -29.97
N ASP A 293 16.32 -15.37 -31.21
CA ASP A 293 17.31 -16.12 -31.96
C ASP A 293 16.99 -16.01 -33.46
N ASP A 294 17.86 -15.27 -34.13
CA ASP A 294 18.25 -15.31 -35.54
C ASP A 294 17.92 -14.12 -36.45
N GLU A 295 19.02 -13.66 -37.04
CA GLU A 295 19.25 -12.44 -37.78
C GLU A 295 18.75 -12.52 -39.23
N GLY A 296 18.27 -11.39 -39.73
CA GLY A 296 18.29 -11.08 -41.15
C GLY A 296 16.96 -11.19 -41.89
N SER A 297 16.31 -10.05 -42.12
CA SER A 297 15.98 -9.63 -43.49
C SER A 297 15.53 -8.17 -43.51
N SER A 298 16.21 -7.39 -44.33
CA SER A 298 15.82 -6.04 -44.74
C SER A 298 14.43 -6.00 -45.41
N GLY A 299 13.70 -4.90 -45.24
CA GLY A 299 12.66 -4.51 -46.19
C GLY A 299 11.50 -3.71 -45.63
N ASP A 300 11.51 -2.41 -45.95
CA ASP A 300 10.38 -1.54 -46.23
C ASP A 300 9.59 -0.81 -45.13
N GLU A 301 9.82 0.51 -45.16
CA GLU A 301 9.01 1.62 -44.64
C GLU A 301 7.57 1.60 -45.19
N ALA A 302 6.62 1.09 -44.40
CA ALA A 302 5.18 1.34 -44.59
C ALA A 302 4.41 1.19 -43.26
N GLY A 303 4.69 2.04 -42.26
CA GLY A 303 4.20 1.83 -40.88
C GLY A 303 3.27 2.89 -40.28
N LYS A 304 2.76 3.88 -41.03
CA LYS A 304 2.01 5.00 -40.43
C LYS A 304 0.47 4.89 -40.46
N SER A 305 -0.12 3.89 -41.13
CA SER A 305 -1.58 3.67 -41.13
C SER A 305 -2.06 2.49 -40.27
N THR A 306 -1.15 1.64 -39.78
CA THR A 306 -1.50 0.36 -39.12
C THR A 306 -1.74 0.49 -37.60
N LEU A 307 -1.15 1.52 -36.97
CA LEU A 307 -1.24 1.70 -35.51
C LEU A 307 -2.65 2.08 -35.02
N GLY A 308 -3.44 2.76 -35.86
CA GLY A 308 -4.81 3.17 -35.54
C GLY A 308 -5.81 2.02 -35.60
N GLN A 309 -5.69 1.15 -36.63
CA GLN A 309 -6.55 -0.02 -36.82
C GLN A 309 -6.28 -1.12 -35.77
N GLN A 310 -5.00 -1.38 -35.44
CA GLN A 310 -4.65 -2.31 -34.36
C GLN A 310 -5.20 -1.87 -33.00
N LYS A 311 -5.25 -0.56 -32.71
CA LYS A 311 -5.72 -0.05 -31.42
C LYS A 311 -7.22 -0.31 -31.17
N GLU A 312 -8.04 -0.25 -32.22
CA GLU A 312 -9.47 -0.56 -32.15
C GLU A 312 -9.72 -2.08 -32.02
N GLU A 313 -8.87 -2.91 -32.63
CA GLU A 313 -8.98 -4.37 -32.57
C GLU A 313 -8.53 -4.95 -31.21
N ILE A 314 -7.54 -4.35 -30.55
CA ILE A 314 -6.99 -4.82 -29.26
C ILE A 314 -8.08 -4.84 -28.16
N MET A 315 -8.88 -3.78 -28.07
CA MET A 315 -9.96 -3.64 -27.06
C MET A 315 -11.34 -4.03 -27.63
N SER A 316 -11.39 -4.70 -28.79
CA SER A 316 -12.64 -5.06 -29.47
C SER A 316 -13.44 -6.14 -28.73
N SER A 317 -12.77 -7.00 -27.96
CA SER A 317 -13.37 -8.06 -27.15
C SER A 317 -12.88 -7.97 -25.70
N PRO A 318 -13.75 -8.16 -24.69
CA PRO A 318 -13.37 -8.14 -23.28
C PRO A 318 -12.34 -9.21 -22.90
N ASP A 319 -12.31 -10.32 -23.65
CA ASP A 319 -11.45 -11.49 -23.37
C ASP A 319 -10.08 -11.41 -24.04
N ASN A 320 -9.83 -10.37 -24.87
CA ASN A 320 -8.54 -10.21 -25.53
C ASN A 320 -7.44 -10.00 -24.50
N THR A 321 -6.32 -10.70 -24.67
CA THR A 321 -5.12 -10.46 -23.86
C THR A 321 -4.43 -9.20 -24.37
N VAL A 322 -4.11 -8.29 -23.45
CA VAL A 322 -3.47 -7.02 -23.73
C VAL A 322 -2.30 -6.82 -22.76
N SER A 323 -1.29 -6.06 -23.17
CA SER A 323 -0.19 -5.67 -22.27
C SER A 323 -0.45 -4.29 -21.69
N VAL A 324 -0.32 -4.17 -20.37
CA VAL A 324 -0.45 -2.91 -19.63
C VAL A 324 0.93 -2.40 -19.28
N VAL A 325 1.29 -1.23 -19.80
CA VAL A 325 2.56 -0.58 -19.54
C VAL A 325 2.37 0.51 -18.48
N VAL A 326 2.95 0.28 -17.30
CA VAL A 326 2.95 1.20 -16.16
C VAL A 326 4.23 2.02 -16.15
N ASP A 327 4.07 3.36 -16.09
CA ASP A 327 5.15 4.35 -16.11
C ASP A 327 6.22 4.09 -17.20
N ARG A 328 5.79 3.53 -18.33
CA ARG A 328 6.60 3.25 -19.54
C ARG A 328 7.67 2.17 -19.39
N TRP A 329 7.70 1.40 -18.30
CA TRP A 329 8.74 0.38 -18.11
C TRP A 329 8.26 -0.95 -17.49
N LEU A 330 7.24 -0.93 -16.64
CA LEU A 330 6.65 -2.16 -16.09
C LEU A 330 5.56 -2.66 -17.02
N ARG A 331 5.62 -3.93 -17.42
CA ARG A 331 4.61 -4.58 -18.26
C ARG A 331 3.88 -5.66 -17.49
N PHE A 332 2.56 -5.74 -17.69
CA PHE A 332 1.69 -6.76 -17.13
C PHE A 332 0.71 -7.22 -18.19
N ASP A 333 0.57 -8.53 -18.36
CA ASP A 333 -0.45 -9.08 -19.26
C ASP A 333 -1.75 -9.29 -18.50
N ALA A 334 -2.85 -8.85 -19.08
CA ALA A 334 -4.19 -8.93 -18.51
C ALA A 334 -5.25 -8.98 -19.61
N THR A 335 -6.50 -9.26 -19.25
CA THR A 335 -7.62 -9.16 -20.20
C THR A 335 -8.02 -7.71 -20.41
N ALA A 336 -8.53 -7.36 -21.60
CA ALA A 336 -9.06 -6.03 -21.89
C ALA A 336 -10.13 -5.60 -20.85
N LEU A 337 -10.95 -6.53 -20.37
CA LEU A 337 -11.93 -6.30 -19.32
C LEU A 337 -11.28 -5.91 -17.98
N ASP A 338 -10.27 -6.66 -17.52
CA ASP A 338 -9.58 -6.38 -16.25
C ASP A 338 -8.92 -4.98 -16.30
N VAL A 339 -8.29 -4.65 -17.42
CA VAL A 339 -7.67 -3.35 -17.63
C VAL A 339 -8.69 -2.23 -17.56
N ALA A 340 -9.82 -2.37 -18.25
CA ALA A 340 -10.90 -1.39 -18.21
C ALA A 340 -11.47 -1.20 -16.79
N GLN A 341 -11.59 -2.29 -16.03
CA GLN A 341 -12.02 -2.23 -14.62
C GLN A 341 -10.99 -1.50 -13.75
N ILE A 342 -9.70 -1.77 -13.92
CA ILE A 342 -8.63 -1.06 -13.21
C ILE A 342 -8.66 0.45 -13.51
N TYR A 343 -8.84 0.87 -14.77
CA TYR A 343 -8.99 2.29 -15.10
C TYR A 343 -10.18 2.92 -14.37
N CYS A 344 -11.34 2.26 -14.38
CA CYS A 344 -12.52 2.74 -13.64
C CYS A 344 -12.24 2.87 -12.13
N LEU A 345 -11.56 1.89 -11.54
CA LEU A 345 -11.21 1.91 -10.12
C LEU A 345 -10.23 3.04 -9.79
N ARG A 346 -9.23 3.29 -10.65
CA ARG A 346 -8.27 4.39 -10.48
C ARG A 346 -8.94 5.76 -10.51
N GLU A 347 -9.81 6.00 -11.49
CA GLU A 347 -10.53 7.26 -11.61
C GLU A 347 -11.43 7.52 -10.39
N ARG A 348 -12.12 6.48 -9.92
CA ARG A 348 -12.98 6.56 -8.73
C ARG A 348 -12.17 6.69 -7.43
N LEU A 349 -10.98 6.09 -7.34
CA LEU A 349 -10.05 6.29 -6.24
C LEU A 349 -9.57 7.74 -6.17
N ALA A 350 -9.15 8.31 -7.30
CA ALA A 350 -8.78 9.73 -7.37
C ALA A 350 -9.95 10.63 -6.97
N SER A 351 -11.16 10.31 -7.43
CA SER A 351 -12.39 11.03 -7.05
C SER A 351 -12.70 10.92 -5.56
N ALA A 352 -12.49 9.75 -4.94
CA ALA A 352 -12.68 9.54 -3.50
C ALA A 352 -11.66 10.32 -2.67
N ILE A 353 -10.39 10.34 -3.09
CA ILE A 353 -9.34 11.17 -2.46
C ILE A 353 -9.73 12.64 -2.53
N LEU A 354 -10.09 13.14 -3.73
CA LEU A 354 -10.47 14.54 -3.90
C LEU A 354 -11.73 14.90 -3.11
N PHE A 355 -12.72 14.01 -3.05
CA PHE A 355 -13.91 14.19 -2.23
C PHE A 355 -13.52 14.36 -0.76
N LYS A 356 -12.66 13.47 -0.22
CA LYS A 356 -12.20 13.57 1.17
C LYS A 356 -11.29 14.76 1.44
N VAL A 357 -10.56 15.24 0.45
CA VAL A 357 -9.78 16.49 0.55
C VAL A 357 -10.70 17.70 0.72
N LYS A 358 -11.79 17.77 -0.06
CA LYS A 358 -12.77 18.87 -0.04
C LYS A 358 -13.76 18.77 1.12
N HIS A 359 -14.16 17.55 1.46
CA HIS A 359 -15.17 17.20 2.45
C HIS A 359 -14.63 16.15 3.43
N PRO A 360 -13.68 16.49 4.32
CA PRO A 360 -12.98 15.51 5.15
C PRO A 360 -13.91 14.69 6.07
N GLN A 361 -14.90 15.36 6.65
CA GLN A 361 -15.86 14.77 7.60
C GLN A 361 -17.05 14.09 6.93
N ASP A 362 -17.31 14.37 5.66
CA ASP A 362 -18.50 13.84 4.99
C ASP A 362 -18.30 12.37 4.62
N VAL A 363 -19.37 11.59 4.71
CA VAL A 363 -19.36 10.20 4.26
C VAL A 363 -19.22 10.18 2.74
N LEU A 364 -18.41 9.26 2.22
CA LEU A 364 -18.27 9.08 0.77
C LEU A 364 -19.63 8.80 0.13
N PRO A 365 -19.94 9.37 -1.04
CA PRO A 365 -21.09 8.99 -1.83
C PRO A 365 -21.15 7.46 -2.03
N PRO A 366 -22.34 6.83 -2.04
CA PRO A 366 -22.47 5.37 -2.05
C PRO A 366 -21.66 4.66 -3.15
N ALA A 367 -21.59 5.24 -4.35
CA ALA A 367 -20.80 4.71 -5.46
C ALA A 367 -19.28 4.71 -5.18
N LEU A 368 -18.76 5.78 -4.56
CA LEU A 368 -17.35 5.88 -4.17
C LEU A 368 -17.05 4.98 -2.98
N GLY A 369 -17.96 4.90 -2.00
CA GLY A 369 -17.85 3.96 -0.88
C GLY A 369 -17.79 2.50 -1.33
N ALA A 370 -18.69 2.10 -2.25
CA ALA A 370 -18.67 0.76 -2.85
C ALA A 370 -17.38 0.49 -3.63
N THR A 371 -16.83 1.51 -4.30
CA THR A 371 -15.55 1.39 -5.00
C THR A 371 -14.39 1.19 -4.02
N MET A 372 -14.34 1.93 -2.91
CA MET A 372 -13.28 1.74 -1.90
C MET A 372 -13.37 0.35 -1.27
N TYR A 373 -14.58 -0.15 -1.03
CA TYR A 373 -14.78 -1.53 -0.58
C TYR A 373 -14.28 -2.55 -1.61
N ALA A 374 -14.61 -2.37 -2.90
CA ALA A 374 -14.13 -3.25 -3.96
C ALA A 374 -12.60 -3.26 -4.07
N ILE A 375 -11.95 -2.09 -3.99
CA ILE A 375 -10.49 -1.97 -3.95
C ILE A 375 -9.92 -2.70 -2.73
N ALA A 376 -10.50 -2.51 -1.55
CA ALA A 376 -10.06 -3.21 -0.35
C ALA A 376 -10.19 -4.73 -0.49
N CYS A 377 -11.26 -5.24 -1.12
CA CYS A 377 -11.40 -6.65 -1.43
C CYS A 377 -10.29 -7.15 -2.37
N ILE A 378 -10.04 -6.47 -3.49
CA ILE A 378 -8.98 -6.84 -4.44
C ILE A 378 -7.61 -6.88 -3.73
N LEU A 379 -7.29 -5.84 -2.98
CA LEU A 379 -6.05 -5.75 -2.22
C LEU A 379 -5.95 -6.78 -1.11
N SER A 380 -7.07 -7.24 -0.52
CA SER A 380 -7.05 -8.30 0.50
C SER A 380 -6.62 -9.65 -0.07
N TYR A 381 -6.88 -9.89 -1.36
CA TYR A 381 -6.40 -11.07 -2.08
C TYR A 381 -5.01 -10.89 -2.69
N ASP A 382 -4.48 -9.66 -2.72
CA ASP A 382 -3.13 -9.32 -3.14
C ASP A 382 -2.13 -9.70 -2.02
N GLY A 383 -1.93 -11.01 -1.84
CA GLY A 383 -1.27 -11.55 -0.64
C GLY A 383 -0.41 -12.77 -0.91
N LEU A 384 0.89 -12.50 -1.15
CA LEU A 384 2.06 -13.39 -1.17
C LEU A 384 2.37 -14.10 -2.49
N PRO A 385 3.51 -13.78 -3.13
CA PRO A 385 4.06 -14.65 -4.15
C PRO A 385 4.41 -15.98 -3.47
N GLY A 386 3.56 -16.98 -3.67
CA GLY A 386 3.63 -18.30 -3.02
C GLY A 386 4.91 -19.11 -3.30
N ASN A 387 5.89 -18.53 -3.98
CA ASN A 387 7.11 -19.19 -4.49
C ASN A 387 8.42 -18.47 -4.13
N LEU A 388 8.42 -17.59 -3.11
CA LEU A 388 9.64 -17.01 -2.54
C LEU A 388 10.22 -17.91 -1.44
N ALA A 389 11.55 -18.07 -1.40
CA ALA A 389 12.25 -18.83 -0.38
C ALA A 389 13.49 -18.09 0.13
N THR A 390 13.76 -18.18 1.44
CA THR A 390 14.99 -17.69 2.08
C THR A 390 15.96 -18.84 2.32
N LYS A 391 17.24 -18.68 1.96
CA LYS A 391 18.29 -19.66 2.26
C LYS A 391 18.81 -19.46 3.67
N HIS A 392 18.30 -20.19 4.66
CA HIS A 392 18.95 -20.31 5.97
C HIS A 392 19.81 -21.58 6.04
N GLY A 393 21.09 -21.42 6.38
CA GLY A 393 22.04 -22.52 6.50
C GLY A 393 21.77 -23.37 7.74
N SER A 394 21.60 -24.68 7.53
CA SER A 394 21.50 -25.69 8.57
C SER A 394 22.89 -26.05 9.11
N GLY A 395 23.09 -25.85 10.42
CA GLY A 395 24.12 -26.50 11.23
C GLY A 395 23.49 -27.61 12.06
N GLN A 396 24.21 -28.72 12.21
CA GLN A 396 23.75 -30.08 12.52
C GLN A 396 23.26 -30.32 13.97
N SER A 397 22.32 -31.25 14.12
CA SER A 397 22.43 -32.36 15.10
C SER A 397 21.61 -33.57 14.64
N SER A 398 22.31 -34.69 14.41
CA SER A 398 21.83 -36.08 14.27
C SER A 398 20.95 -36.50 15.47
N THR A 399 19.90 -37.32 15.33
CA THR A 399 19.98 -38.80 15.15
C THR A 399 18.74 -39.40 14.45
N ASP A 400 18.97 -40.59 13.89
CA ASP A 400 18.16 -41.39 12.97
C ASP A 400 16.73 -41.77 13.41
N ALA A 401 15.80 -41.78 12.44
CA ALA A 401 14.91 -42.92 12.17
C ALA A 401 14.34 -42.82 10.74
N SER A 402 14.49 -43.91 10.00
CA SER A 402 14.16 -44.16 8.59
C SER A 402 12.69 -43.93 8.21
N GLY A 403 12.45 -43.21 7.11
CA GLY A 403 11.17 -43.15 6.39
C GLY A 403 11.30 -42.34 5.10
N SER A 404 11.04 -42.99 3.97
CA SER A 404 11.30 -42.54 2.60
C SER A 404 10.60 -41.24 2.17
N ALA A 405 11.40 -40.33 1.61
CA ALA A 405 11.17 -39.33 0.56
C ALA A 405 9.73 -38.85 0.24
N GLU A 406 9.45 -37.60 0.60
CA GLU A 406 8.79 -36.61 -0.27
C GLU A 406 9.18 -35.18 0.17
N GLY A 407 9.56 -34.33 -0.79
CA GLY A 407 10.32 -33.10 -0.58
C GLY A 407 9.59 -32.00 0.20
N ARG A 408 10.16 -31.59 1.35
CA ARG A 408 9.76 -30.37 2.07
C ARG A 408 10.13 -29.11 1.28
N LYS A 409 9.15 -28.49 0.64
CA LYS A 409 9.18 -27.06 0.26
C LYS A 409 9.27 -26.24 1.54
N VAL A 410 10.36 -25.50 1.76
CA VAL A 410 10.46 -24.56 2.88
C VAL A 410 9.73 -23.27 2.46
N GLY A 411 8.44 -23.23 2.78
CA GLY A 411 7.56 -22.07 2.62
C GLY A 411 7.64 -21.09 3.79
N PHE A 412 6.87 -20.01 3.64
CA PHE A 412 6.45 -19.02 4.65
C PHE A 412 6.80 -19.38 6.11
N ILE A 413 7.63 -18.55 6.77
CA ILE A 413 7.99 -18.75 8.18
C ILE A 413 6.79 -18.39 9.05
N LEU A 414 6.19 -19.38 9.71
CA LEU A 414 5.10 -19.13 10.65
C LEU A 414 5.61 -18.34 11.87
N PRO A 415 4.90 -17.28 12.31
CA PRO A 415 5.27 -16.55 13.53
C PRO A 415 5.39 -17.48 14.74
N GLY A 416 6.41 -17.28 15.58
CA GLY A 416 6.60 -18.09 16.78
C GLY A 416 5.47 -17.91 17.81
N GLY A 417 5.27 -18.91 18.66
CA GLY A 417 4.19 -18.90 19.66
C GLY A 417 4.21 -17.70 20.62
N PHE A 418 5.38 -17.11 20.85
CA PHE A 418 5.51 -15.88 21.64
C PHE A 418 4.85 -14.67 20.96
N LEU A 419 5.08 -14.45 19.66
CA LEU A 419 4.43 -13.34 18.92
C LEU A 419 2.92 -13.54 18.85
N MET A 420 2.49 -14.78 18.61
CA MET A 420 1.06 -15.10 18.55
C MET A 420 0.38 -14.88 19.91
N SER A 421 1.05 -15.20 21.03
CA SER A 421 0.53 -14.91 22.37
C SER A 421 0.34 -13.41 22.60
N LEU A 422 1.31 -12.57 22.21
CA LEU A 422 1.20 -11.11 22.36
C LEU A 422 0.01 -10.53 21.58
N LEU A 423 -0.27 -11.06 20.39
CA LEU A 423 -1.35 -10.54 19.52
C LEU A 423 -2.74 -11.13 19.83
N SER A 424 -2.81 -12.22 20.59
CA SER A 424 -4.07 -12.89 20.94
C SER A 424 -4.74 -12.31 22.19
N GLU A 425 -4.02 -11.52 23.00
CA GLU A 425 -4.47 -11.09 24.33
C GLU A 425 -5.13 -9.70 24.38
N VAL A 426 -5.33 -9.01 23.24
CA VAL A 426 -5.90 -7.65 23.22
C VAL A 426 -7.28 -7.62 22.55
N PRO A 427 -8.38 -7.31 23.27
CA PRO A 427 -9.63 -6.91 22.63
C PRO A 427 -9.49 -5.48 22.07
N PRO A 428 -10.19 -5.15 20.96
CA PRO A 428 -10.08 -3.83 20.34
C PRO A 428 -10.72 -2.76 21.25
N ASN A 429 -9.98 -1.67 21.49
CA ASN A 429 -10.36 -0.46 22.22
C ASN A 429 -10.64 -0.57 23.73
N ALA A 430 -9.70 -0.06 24.55
CA ALA A 430 -10.02 0.49 25.86
C ALA A 430 -9.26 1.82 26.08
N PRO A 431 -9.96 2.94 26.35
CA PRO A 431 -9.31 4.18 26.76
C PRO A 431 -8.82 4.09 28.21
N HIS A 432 -7.70 4.76 28.49
CA HIS A 432 -7.14 4.89 29.83
C HIS A 432 -8.11 5.64 30.76
N HIS A 433 -8.72 4.93 31.71
CA HIS A 433 -9.26 5.54 32.92
C HIS A 433 -8.79 4.78 34.15
N GLN A 434 -7.95 5.45 34.96
CA GLN A 434 -7.72 5.09 36.36
C GLN A 434 -9.05 5.18 37.11
N LYS A 435 -9.46 4.12 37.82
CA LYS A 435 -10.38 4.23 38.94
C LYS A 435 -9.96 3.34 40.09
N SER A 436 -9.89 3.97 41.26
CA SER A 436 -9.66 3.41 42.58
C SER A 436 -10.83 2.55 43.07
N SER A 437 -10.48 1.51 43.82
CA SER A 437 -11.21 0.78 44.87
C SER A 437 -12.60 1.30 45.31
N ASN A 438 -13.63 0.43 45.34
CA ASN A 438 -13.98 -0.40 46.53
C ASN A 438 -15.29 -1.21 46.34
N HIS A 439 -15.23 -2.46 46.83
CA HIS A 439 -16.29 -3.30 47.42
C HIS A 439 -17.26 -4.19 46.58
N PRO A 440 -17.74 -5.31 47.19
CA PRO A 440 -17.89 -6.61 46.54
C PRO A 440 -19.34 -7.14 46.50
N GLY A 441 -19.59 -8.17 45.70
CA GLY A 441 -20.83 -8.94 45.76
C GLY A 441 -20.94 -9.93 44.61
N GLY A 442 -20.96 -11.22 44.93
CA GLY A 442 -20.87 -12.33 43.98
C GLY A 442 -22.14 -12.66 43.20
N GLY A 443 -22.01 -13.65 42.31
CA GLY A 443 -23.11 -14.26 41.59
C GLY A 443 -22.64 -15.10 40.41
N SER A 444 -22.52 -16.41 40.62
CA SER A 444 -22.25 -17.45 39.62
C SER A 444 -23.34 -17.50 38.55
N GLY A 445 -22.96 -17.68 37.28
CA GLY A 445 -23.90 -17.81 36.16
C GLY A 445 -23.25 -18.42 34.92
N HIS A 446 -23.85 -19.51 34.43
CA HIS A 446 -23.35 -20.44 33.42
C HIS A 446 -23.02 -19.87 32.03
N ILE A 447 -21.97 -20.44 31.43
CA ILE A 447 -21.54 -20.28 30.05
C ILE A 447 -22.51 -21.02 29.11
N ARG A 448 -23.04 -20.31 28.09
CA ARG A 448 -23.64 -20.93 26.90
C ARG A 448 -23.14 -20.22 25.64
N SER A 449 -22.54 -21.01 24.74
CA SER A 449 -22.00 -20.59 23.44
C SER A 449 -23.13 -20.08 22.52
N SER A 450 -22.95 -18.92 21.90
CA SER A 450 -23.81 -18.45 20.82
C SER A 450 -22.99 -18.05 19.58
N ARG A 451 -23.57 -18.49 18.47
CA ARG A 451 -23.09 -18.53 17.08
C ARG A 451 -23.42 -17.20 16.38
N ALA A 452 -22.64 -16.85 15.38
CA ALA A 452 -22.77 -15.63 14.57
C ALA A 452 -24.17 -15.41 13.96
N PRO A 453 -24.68 -14.17 13.85
CA PRO A 453 -25.91 -13.89 13.13
C PRO A 453 -25.64 -13.54 11.66
N ALA A 454 -26.26 -14.30 10.77
CA ALA A 454 -26.46 -13.95 9.36
C ALA A 454 -27.66 -13.00 9.25
N GLY A 455 -27.46 -11.82 8.64
CA GLY A 455 -28.53 -10.87 8.35
C GLY A 455 -29.32 -11.26 7.09
N ARG A 456 -30.57 -11.68 7.26
CA ARG A 456 -31.57 -11.81 6.18
C ARG A 456 -32.27 -10.46 5.96
N PHE A 457 -32.29 -10.02 4.71
CA PHE A 457 -33.18 -8.99 4.17
C PHE A 457 -34.65 -9.41 4.35
N ASN A 458 -35.49 -8.50 4.86
CA ASN A 458 -36.95 -8.68 4.88
C ASN A 458 -37.60 -7.58 4.05
N GLN A 459 -38.20 -7.96 2.93
CA GLN A 459 -39.18 -7.17 2.20
C GLN A 459 -40.52 -7.23 2.95
N SER A 460 -41.14 -6.08 3.19
CA SER A 460 -42.53 -6.00 3.64
C SER A 460 -43.36 -5.27 2.61
N GLN A 461 -44.05 -6.02 1.76
CA GLN A 461 -45.27 -5.59 1.07
C GLN A 461 -46.47 -5.87 1.99
N GLN A 462 -47.36 -4.90 2.16
CA GLN A 462 -48.69 -5.11 2.71
C GLN A 462 -49.73 -4.52 1.74
N HIS A 463 -50.59 -5.40 1.23
CA HIS A 463 -51.93 -5.07 0.72
C HIS A 463 -52.94 -5.29 1.85
N PRO A 464 -54.03 -4.50 1.88
CA PRO A 464 -55.36 -5.01 1.50
C PRO A 464 -56.07 -3.97 0.59
N GLY A 465 -57.17 -4.17 -0.13
CA GLY A 465 -58.28 -5.12 -0.10
C GLY A 465 -59.52 -4.34 -0.57
N ARG A 466 -60.08 -4.73 -1.73
CA ARG A 466 -61.29 -4.27 -2.46
C ARG A 466 -62.29 -3.32 -1.77
N ASN A 467 -62.75 -2.29 -2.51
CA ASN A 467 -64.16 -2.17 -2.92
C ASN A 467 -64.40 -1.15 -4.06
N SER A 468 -65.48 -1.41 -4.78
CA SER A 468 -65.95 -0.92 -6.09
C SER A 468 -66.60 0.48 -6.12
N SER A 469 -66.37 1.23 -7.21
CA SER A 469 -67.41 1.93 -8.01
C SER A 469 -66.75 2.80 -9.11
N GLY A 470 -67.16 2.62 -10.38
CA GLY A 470 -66.95 3.60 -11.47
C GLY A 470 -68.13 4.59 -11.53
N PRO A 471 -68.36 5.35 -12.65
CA PRO A 471 -67.63 5.39 -13.93
C PRO A 471 -67.41 6.83 -14.51
N GLY A 472 -66.80 6.93 -15.70
CA GLY A 472 -66.84 8.12 -16.60
C GLY A 472 -65.46 8.50 -17.14
N SER A 473 -65.07 8.16 -18.37
CA SER A 473 -65.48 8.69 -19.68
C SER A 473 -64.39 9.58 -20.30
N SER A 474 -64.00 9.22 -21.53
CA SER A 474 -63.46 10.05 -22.64
C SER A 474 -62.15 10.82 -22.42
N ALA A 475 -61.27 11.06 -23.39
CA ALA A 475 -60.99 10.57 -24.73
C ALA A 475 -59.67 11.27 -25.14
N SER A 476 -59.00 10.72 -26.16
CA SER A 476 -57.90 11.27 -26.97
C SER A 476 -57.81 12.80 -27.13
N GLN A 477 -56.58 13.36 -27.16
CA GLN A 477 -56.00 13.97 -28.37
C GLN A 477 -54.53 14.42 -28.18
N SER A 478 -53.74 14.07 -29.20
CA SER A 478 -52.41 14.58 -29.53
C SER A 478 -52.52 15.96 -30.20
N PHE A 479 -51.62 16.92 -29.97
CA PHE A 479 -51.11 17.84 -31.01
C PHE A 479 -49.90 18.69 -30.54
N LYS A 480 -48.82 18.54 -31.33
CA LYS A 480 -47.77 19.49 -31.80
C LYS A 480 -47.29 20.70 -30.96
N ARG A 481 -45.96 20.67 -30.74
CA ARG A 481 -44.92 21.65 -31.17
C ARG A 481 -45.36 23.10 -31.44
N GLN A 482 -44.69 24.05 -30.76
CA GLN A 482 -44.15 25.24 -31.41
C GLN A 482 -42.93 25.80 -30.66
N ARG A 483 -41.87 26.10 -31.43
CA ARG A 483 -40.77 27.00 -31.07
C ARG A 483 -41.30 28.43 -31.07
N ASP A 484 -40.71 29.32 -30.27
CA ASP A 484 -40.21 30.59 -30.81
C ASP A 484 -39.17 31.22 -29.88
N ALA A 485 -38.24 31.93 -30.54
CA ALA A 485 -37.11 32.65 -30.00
C ALA A 485 -37.43 34.15 -29.83
N ALA A 486 -36.44 34.87 -29.29
CA ALA A 486 -36.19 36.32 -29.32
C ALA A 486 -36.55 37.08 -28.03
N ARG A 487 -35.52 37.49 -27.28
CA ARG A 487 -34.80 38.75 -27.51
C ARG A 487 -33.44 38.74 -26.84
#